data_AF-A0AB38YSW3-F1
#
_entry.id   AF-A0AB38YSW3-F1
#
_cell.length_a   1.000
_cell.length_b   1.000
_cell.length_c   1.000
_cell.angle_alpha   90.00
_cell.angle_beta   90.00
_cell.angle_gamma   90.00
#
_symmetry.space_group_name_H-M   'P 1'
#
loop_
_entity.id
_entity.type
_entity.pdbx_description
1 polymer ?
#
loop_
_entity_poly.entity_id
_entity_poly.type
_entity_poly.pdbx_seq_one_letter_code
_entity_poly.pdbx_strand_id
1 'polypeptide(L)'
;MTELQVKNCEICDDGNGGCVFPYYGLAPHVHTKPIDGTVFTGEIPENFSPDEEEGLGVYTHCLNCGGDGTYEGTSIEAEGG
;
A
#
# COMPACT_ATOMS: atom_id res chain seq x y z
N MET A 1 -29.50 -3.77 3.34
CA MET A 1 -28.31 -3.85 2.47
C MET A 1 -27.13 -3.84 3.41
N THR A 2 -26.38 -4.93 3.54
CA THR A 2 -25.13 -4.90 4.30
C THR A 2 -24.16 -4.03 3.52
N GLU A 3 -23.88 -2.85 4.05
CA GLU A 3 -23.01 -1.86 3.45
C GLU A 3 -21.61 -2.47 3.38
N LEU A 4 -21.13 -2.73 2.16
CA LEU A 4 -19.75 -3.17 1.95
C LEU A 4 -18.84 -2.04 2.44
N GLN A 5 -18.05 -2.31 3.47
CA GLN A 5 -17.11 -1.34 4.03
C GLN A 5 -15.67 -1.79 3.77
N VAL A 6 -14.82 -0.85 3.37
CA VAL A 6 -13.37 -1.07 3.25
C VAL A 6 -12.77 -1.12 4.64
N LYS A 7 -11.90 -2.11 4.88
CA LYS A 7 -11.17 -2.20 6.16
C LYS A 7 -10.19 -1.04 6.28
N ASN A 8 -10.32 -0.21 7.31
CA ASN A 8 -9.40 0.89 7.59
C ASN A 8 -9.20 1.14 9.10
N CYS A 9 -8.29 2.06 9.43
CA CYS A 9 -8.05 2.56 10.78
C CYS A 9 -7.53 4.00 10.71
N GLU A 10 -7.35 4.67 11.86
CA GLU A 10 -6.85 6.05 11.92
C GLU A 10 -5.53 6.31 11.17
N ILE A 11 -4.71 5.27 10.97
CA ILE A 11 -3.40 5.37 10.31
C ILE A 11 -3.52 5.29 8.78
N CYS A 12 -4.53 4.59 8.27
CA CYS A 12 -4.68 4.34 6.83
C CYS A 12 -5.99 4.86 6.24
N ASP A 13 -6.81 5.55 7.04
CA ASP A 13 -8.02 6.21 6.57
C ASP A 13 -7.66 7.28 5.53
N ASP A 14 -8.37 7.25 4.40
CA ASP A 14 -8.22 8.23 3.32
C ASP A 14 -9.04 9.51 3.56
N GLY A 15 -9.77 9.58 4.69
CA GLY A 15 -10.65 10.67 5.07
C GLY A 15 -12.07 10.57 4.52
N ASN A 16 -12.38 9.52 3.76
CA ASN A 16 -13.69 9.24 3.18
C ASN A 16 -14.24 7.86 3.59
N GLY A 17 -13.65 7.23 4.61
CA GLY A 17 -14.02 5.89 5.04
C GLY A 17 -13.42 4.78 4.17
N GLY A 18 -12.40 5.09 3.37
CA GLY A 18 -11.61 4.14 2.58
C GLY A 18 -10.26 3.82 3.23
N CYS A 19 -9.41 3.11 2.48
CA CYS A 19 -8.03 2.83 2.88
C CYS A 19 -7.09 3.42 1.83
N VAL A 20 -6.02 4.10 2.27
CA VAL A 20 -4.99 4.64 1.36
C VAL A 20 -4.16 3.54 0.68
N PHE A 21 -4.21 2.31 1.17
CA PHE A 21 -3.56 1.16 0.54
C PHE A 21 -4.51 0.48 -0.46
N PRO A 22 -3.97 -0.11 -1.55
CA PRO A 22 -2.56 -0.10 -1.91
C PRO A 22 -2.15 1.26 -2.51
N TYR A 23 -0.89 1.65 -2.33
CA TYR A 23 -0.35 2.85 -2.99
C TYR A 23 1.01 2.58 -3.62
N TYR A 24 1.24 3.15 -4.80
CA TYR A 24 2.54 3.11 -5.47
C TYR A 24 3.45 4.22 -4.95
N GLY A 25 4.71 3.92 -4.65
CA GLY A 25 5.64 4.90 -4.12
C GLY A 25 7.08 4.41 -4.05
N LEU A 26 7.92 5.24 -3.44
CA LEU A 26 9.33 4.95 -3.21
C LEU A 26 9.49 4.06 -1.97
N ALA A 27 10.37 3.08 -2.06
CA ALA A 27 10.92 2.35 -0.92
C ALA A 27 11.61 3.34 0.06
N PRO A 28 11.87 2.94 1.32
CA PRO A 28 12.63 3.76 2.26
C PRO A 28 13.93 4.31 1.64
N HIS A 29 14.09 5.62 1.69
CA HIS A 29 15.16 6.33 1.01
C HIS A 29 15.61 7.57 1.77
N VAL A 30 16.81 8.04 1.45
CA VAL A 30 17.37 9.30 1.92
C VAL A 30 17.65 10.24 0.75
N HIS A 31 17.54 11.54 1.01
CA HIS A 31 17.88 12.59 0.05
C HIS A 31 19.28 13.11 0.36
N THR A 32 20.24 12.80 -0.50
CA THR A 32 21.63 13.27 -0.40
C THR A 32 21.84 14.67 -1.02
N LYS A 33 20.88 15.12 -1.85
CA LYS A 33 20.86 16.43 -2.51
C LYS A 33 19.40 16.91 -2.65
N PRO A 34 19.16 18.23 -2.80
CA PRO A 34 17.80 18.76 -3.01
C PRO A 34 17.11 18.29 -4.31
N ILE A 35 17.89 17.91 -5.33
CA ILE A 35 17.41 17.42 -6.62
C ILE A 35 18.29 16.23 -7.00
N ASP A 36 17.67 15.16 -7.50
CA ASP A 36 18.35 13.97 -8.04
C ASP A 36 19.37 13.34 -7.07
N GLY A 37 18.98 13.27 -5.79
CA GLY A 37 19.80 12.78 -4.68
C GLY A 37 19.19 11.61 -3.92
N THR A 38 18.21 10.92 -4.50
CA THR A 38 17.50 9.81 -3.86
C THR A 38 18.38 8.57 -3.79
N VAL A 39 18.59 8.04 -2.60
CA VAL A 39 19.31 6.79 -2.38
C VAL A 39 18.46 5.89 -1.48
N PHE A 40 18.14 4.69 -1.97
CA PHE A 40 17.36 3.70 -1.22
C PHE A 40 18.21 3.05 -0.12
N THR A 41 17.60 2.79 1.04
CA THR A 41 18.33 2.20 2.17
C THR A 41 18.57 0.70 2.02
N GLY A 42 17.89 0.06 1.06
CA GLY A 42 17.91 -1.40 0.86
C GLY A 42 16.97 -2.16 1.80
N GLU A 43 16.32 -1.47 2.74
CA GLU A 43 15.29 -2.06 3.59
C GLU A 43 14.00 -2.21 2.79
N ILE A 44 13.46 -3.43 2.75
CA ILE A 44 12.19 -3.75 2.11
C ILE A 44 11.17 -4.04 3.21
N PRO A 45 10.22 -3.12 3.48
CA PRO A 45 9.15 -3.34 4.45
C PRO A 45 8.28 -4.54 4.06
N GLU A 46 7.68 -5.22 5.05
CA GLU A 46 6.85 -6.41 4.81
C GLU A 46 5.62 -6.13 3.93
N ASN A 47 5.10 -4.91 3.95
CA ASN A 47 3.99 -4.49 3.11
C ASN A 47 4.43 -3.90 1.77
N PHE A 48 5.71 -3.90 1.41
CA PHE A 48 6.19 -3.34 0.15
C PHE A 48 6.49 -4.43 -0.88
N SER A 49 5.84 -4.35 -2.03
CA SER A 49 6.11 -5.19 -3.19
C SER A 49 6.93 -4.39 -4.21
N PRO A 50 8.24 -4.64 -4.34
CA PRO A 50 9.09 -3.93 -5.30
C PRO A 50 8.70 -4.26 -6.75
N ASP A 51 8.87 -3.28 -7.63
CA ASP A 51 8.72 -3.40 -9.08
C ASP A 51 10.07 -3.75 -9.75
N GLU A 52 10.13 -3.79 -11.08
CA GLU A 52 11.38 -4.01 -11.84
C GLU A 52 12.40 -2.87 -11.67
N GLU A 53 11.94 -1.65 -11.39
CA GLU A 53 12.79 -0.49 -11.14
C GLU A 53 13.19 -0.40 -9.65
N GLU A 54 14.50 -0.25 -9.39
CA GLU A 54 15.04 -0.22 -8.03
C GLU A 54 14.40 0.87 -7.18
N GLY A 55 13.80 0.44 -6.07
CA GLY A 55 13.21 1.32 -5.07
C GLY A 55 11.85 1.90 -5.44
N LEU A 56 11.24 1.48 -6.55
CA LEU A 56 9.82 1.67 -6.83
C LEU A 56 9.02 0.43 -6.50
N GLY A 57 7.75 0.61 -6.15
CA GLY A 57 6.88 -0.50 -5.82
C GLY A 57 5.56 -0.08 -5.18
N VAL A 58 4.79 -1.09 -4.77
CA VAL A 58 3.47 -0.92 -4.17
C VAL A 58 3.54 -1.25 -2.69
N TYR A 59 3.12 -0.31 -1.85
CA TYR A 59 2.73 -0.65 -0.49
C TYR A 59 1.34 -1.28 -0.52
N THR A 60 1.25 -2.52 -0.08
CA THR A 60 0.11 -3.42 -0.34
C THR A 60 -0.99 -3.30 0.70
N HIS A 61 -0.66 -3.05 1.96
CA HIS A 61 -1.63 -3.02 3.06
C HIS A 61 -1.14 -2.22 4.26
N CYS A 62 -2.07 -1.81 5.12
CA CYS A 62 -1.78 -1.18 6.40
C CYS A 62 -1.22 -2.21 7.39
N LEU A 63 -0.04 -1.95 7.96
CA LEU A 63 0.58 -2.83 8.97
C LEU A 63 -0.17 -2.85 10.31
N ASN A 64 -1.07 -1.89 10.56
CA ASN A 64 -1.81 -1.82 11.82
C ASN A 64 -3.12 -2.61 11.79
N CYS A 65 -3.93 -2.45 10.74
CA CYS A 65 -5.23 -3.11 10.64
C CYS A 65 -5.32 -4.15 9.51
N GLY A 66 -4.33 -4.25 8.63
CA GLY A 66 -4.37 -5.12 7.45
C GLY A 66 -5.28 -4.63 6.34
N GLY A 67 -5.74 -3.37 6.38
CA GLY A 67 -6.55 -2.79 5.31
C GLY A 67 -5.74 -2.65 4.02
N ASP A 68 -6.28 -3.12 2.91
CA ASP A 68 -5.65 -3.22 1.59
C ASP A 68 -6.51 -2.61 0.49
N GLY A 69 -7.47 -1.76 0.86
CA GLY A 69 -8.37 -1.10 -0.11
C GLY A 69 -9.49 -1.99 -0.62
N THR A 70 -9.55 -3.26 -0.20
CA THR A 70 -10.65 -4.16 -0.54
C THR A 70 -11.78 -4.10 0.49
N TYR A 71 -12.99 -4.44 0.06
CA TYR A 71 -14.16 -4.53 0.94
C TYR A 71 -14.11 -5.82 1.76
N GLU A 72 -14.32 -5.73 3.08
CA GLU A 72 -14.41 -6.93 3.91
C GLU A 72 -15.60 -7.80 3.44
N GLY A 73 -15.31 -9.05 3.07
CA GLY A 73 -16.34 -10.02 2.67
C GLY A 73 -16.53 -10.22 1.16
N THR A 74 -15.69 -9.66 0.29
CA THR A 74 -15.63 -10.08 -1.13
C THR A 74 -14.37 -10.92 -1.35
N SER A 75 -14.51 -12.23 -1.20
CA SER A 75 -13.69 -13.18 -1.95
C SER A 75 -14.14 -13.11 -3.41
N ILE A 76 -13.39 -12.37 -4.25
CA ILE A 76 -13.47 -12.57 -5.69
C ILE A 76 -12.95 -13.99 -5.96
N GLU A 77 -13.87 -14.95 -6.04
CA GLU A 77 -13.56 -16.22 -6.66
C GLU A 77 -13.09 -15.89 -8.08
N ALA A 78 -11.82 -16.17 -8.38
CA ALA A 78 -11.32 -16.10 -9.73
C ALA A 78 -12.11 -17.14 -10.52
N GLU A 79 -13.13 -16.71 -11.26
CA GLU A 79 -13.75 -17.54 -12.30
C GLU A 79 -12.67 -17.79 -13.35
N GLY A 80 -11.97 -18.92 -13.19
CA GLY A 80 -11.09 -19.49 -14.19
C GLY A 80 -11.90 -19.79 -15.44
N GLY A 81 -11.54 -19.13 -16.54
CA GLY A 81 -11.98 -19.47 -17.89
C GLY A 81 -11.29 -20.71 -18.45
#